data_AF-A0A653D6Q9-F1
#
_entry.id   AF-A0A653D6Q9-F1
#
_cell.length_a   1.000
_cell.length_b   1.000
_cell.length_c   1.000
_cell.angle_alpha   90.00
_cell.angle_beta   90.00
_cell.angle_gamma   90.00
#
_symmetry.space_group_name_H-M   'P 1'
#
loop_
_entity.id
_entity.type
_entity.pdbx_description
1 polymer ?
#
loop_
_entity_poly.entity_id
_entity_poly.type
_entity_poly.pdbx_seq_one_letter_code
_entity_poly.pdbx_strand_id
1 'polypeptide(L)'
;MSRGFYISALISVFLGLAVLYIPTCLSCSFYIVLLIISILLGIFTAVWLNIHLSLTHKTTIGAENTLKQSEYFRNKLMKDYDPTATNKDTFPHYPQVFGKTVDSLLQQLLDFVVRDYILTYLKDYAYDLDILSANIKDDLWGAIHAMHEKASRVDYTKLIACDIVLKITHHFEKIREAKAAVGESDRPPVFQLYPHVMSSEKELEYLRTLSELLIMFFLPRTYSLSPTKYLIREVLSCKVFKPIIDNITDPDFFNRHVIYYIEANQQNVTLPKKALENANNFEELIEKIDDVQVLRSIRYNIVTKLMQATTLQNLNRAKGVDLENDKGALAAAGVQKSDINAAKKLQKYFNRLTVAKKHCEHKLMALGWDSGYQYGDEMKRVLPLQTILEHVLGRKYLTQFLQTLASQDLIRFWMSVEELRTADRKNWHQIGAEIFYTFIRNSTSEIKVDKATKKRMEAFLLGK
;
A
#
# COMPACT_ATOMS: atom_id res chain seq x y z
N MET A 1 -96.96 -13.99 -80.51
CA MET A 1 -96.43 -15.19 -79.81
C MET A 1 -95.02 -14.98 -79.21
N SER A 2 -94.57 -13.74 -78.95
CA SER A 2 -93.17 -13.47 -78.53
C SER A 2 -92.99 -13.00 -77.07
N ARG A 3 -93.94 -12.28 -76.45
CA ARG A 3 -93.73 -11.70 -75.10
C ARG A 3 -93.75 -12.71 -73.95
N GLY A 4 -94.56 -13.78 -74.02
CA GLY A 4 -94.65 -14.79 -72.97
C GLY A 4 -93.39 -15.66 -72.82
N PHE A 5 -92.69 -15.90 -73.93
CA PHE A 5 -91.49 -16.73 -73.94
C PHE A 5 -90.31 -16.02 -73.28
N TYR A 6 -90.12 -14.72 -73.55
CA TYR A 6 -89.09 -13.89 -72.91
C TYR A 6 -89.29 -13.74 -71.40
N ILE A 7 -90.54 -13.61 -70.94
CA ILE A 7 -90.84 -13.52 -69.50
C ILE A 7 -90.55 -14.86 -68.82
N SER A 8 -90.91 -15.99 -69.43
CA SER A 8 -90.60 -17.31 -68.87
C SER A 8 -89.09 -17.59 -68.82
N ALA A 9 -88.33 -17.16 -69.85
CA ALA A 9 -86.88 -17.31 -69.91
C ALA A 9 -86.17 -16.43 -68.87
N LEU A 10 -86.64 -15.19 -68.66
CA LEU A 10 -86.14 -14.30 -67.61
C LEU A 10 -86.40 -14.87 -66.21
N ILE A 11 -87.59 -15.45 -65.97
CA ILE A 11 -87.92 -16.08 -64.69
C ILE A 11 -87.05 -17.33 -64.48
N SER A 12 -86.81 -18.17 -65.50
CA SER A 12 -85.95 -19.34 -65.35
C SER A 12 -84.49 -18.99 -65.10
N VAL A 13 -83.98 -17.90 -65.71
CA VAL A 13 -82.62 -17.41 -65.47
C VAL A 13 -82.49 -16.82 -64.06
N PHE A 14 -83.49 -16.06 -63.59
CA PHE A 14 -83.51 -15.56 -62.22
C PHE A 14 -83.63 -16.68 -61.18
N LEU A 15 -84.43 -17.71 -61.44
CA LEU A 15 -84.53 -18.88 -60.56
C LEU A 15 -83.20 -19.66 -60.52
N GLY A 16 -82.55 -19.84 -61.68
CA GLY A 16 -81.24 -20.51 -61.77
C GLY A 16 -80.12 -19.76 -61.04
N LEU A 17 -80.10 -18.42 -61.16
CA LEU A 17 -79.15 -17.58 -60.42
C LEU A 17 -79.44 -17.57 -58.91
N ALA A 18 -80.71 -17.57 -58.50
CA ALA A 18 -81.10 -17.66 -57.09
C ALA A 18 -80.70 -19.02 -56.48
N VAL A 19 -80.89 -20.14 -57.19
CA VAL A 19 -80.50 -21.48 -56.73
C VAL A 19 -78.98 -21.65 -56.61
N LEU A 20 -78.17 -20.91 -57.38
CA LEU A 20 -76.71 -20.94 -57.29
C LEU A 20 -76.13 -19.98 -56.25
N TYR A 21 -76.72 -18.79 -56.07
CA TYR A 21 -76.21 -17.77 -55.13
C TYR A 21 -76.67 -17.97 -53.69
N ILE A 22 -77.86 -18.54 -53.45
CA ILE A 22 -78.38 -18.73 -52.09
C ILE A 22 -77.53 -19.73 -51.28
N PRO A 23 -77.15 -20.92 -51.81
CA PRO A 23 -76.33 -21.88 -51.06
C PRO A 23 -74.91 -21.38 -50.80
N THR A 24 -74.33 -20.64 -51.76
CA THR A 24 -72.97 -20.08 -51.63
C THR A 24 -72.93 -18.94 -50.61
N CYS A 25 -73.96 -18.08 -50.59
CA CYS A 25 -74.08 -17.02 -49.58
C CYS A 25 -74.32 -17.57 -48.16
N LEU A 26 -75.15 -18.62 -48.03
CA LEU A 26 -75.36 -19.34 -46.76
C LEU A 26 -74.09 -20.07 -46.28
N SER A 27 -73.31 -20.63 -47.20
CA SER A 27 -72.01 -21.23 -46.88
C SER A 27 -71.03 -20.17 -46.38
N CYS A 28 -70.91 -19.02 -47.07
CA CYS A 28 -70.06 -17.92 -46.64
C CYS A 28 -70.46 -17.36 -45.26
N SER A 29 -71.75 -17.19 -44.98
CA SER A 29 -72.20 -16.73 -43.66
C SER A 29 -71.90 -17.75 -42.56
N PHE A 30 -72.03 -19.05 -42.85
CA PHE A 30 -71.65 -20.12 -41.92
C PHE A 30 -70.14 -20.12 -41.62
N TYR A 31 -69.28 -19.93 -42.63
CA TYR A 31 -67.83 -19.80 -42.43
C TYR A 31 -67.44 -18.57 -41.61
N ILE A 32 -68.12 -17.44 -41.80
CA ILE A 32 -67.91 -16.22 -40.99
C ILE A 32 -68.30 -16.48 -39.53
N VAL A 33 -69.44 -17.13 -39.29
CA VAL A 33 -69.87 -17.50 -37.94
C VAL A 33 -68.87 -18.46 -37.27
N LEU A 34 -68.37 -19.46 -38.01
CA LEU A 34 -67.33 -20.36 -37.50
C LEU A 34 -66.02 -19.63 -37.16
N LEU A 35 -65.62 -18.65 -37.96
CA LEU A 35 -64.46 -17.81 -37.68
C LEU A 35 -64.65 -16.95 -36.41
N ILE A 36 -65.84 -16.39 -36.23
CA ILE A 36 -66.15 -15.62 -35.02
C ILE A 36 -66.12 -16.54 -33.80
N ILE A 37 -66.69 -17.75 -33.90
CA ILE A 37 -66.68 -18.74 -32.81
C ILE A 37 -65.23 -19.17 -32.49
N SER A 38 -64.38 -19.39 -33.49
CA SER A 38 -62.98 -19.79 -33.25
C SER A 38 -62.16 -18.68 -32.60
N ILE A 39 -62.38 -17.41 -32.97
CA ILE A 39 -61.76 -16.25 -32.33
C ILE A 39 -62.23 -16.12 -30.88
N LEU A 40 -63.54 -16.25 -30.61
CA LEU A 40 -64.09 -16.20 -29.26
C LEU A 40 -63.56 -17.34 -28.39
N LEU A 41 -63.43 -18.56 -28.94
CA LEU A 41 -62.83 -19.70 -28.25
C LEU A 41 -61.33 -19.47 -27.98
N GLY A 42 -60.61 -18.82 -28.90
CA GLY A 42 -59.22 -18.41 -28.71
C GLY A 42 -59.05 -17.39 -27.59
N ILE A 43 -59.93 -16.38 -27.52
CA ILE A 43 -59.95 -15.40 -26.43
C ILE A 43 -60.29 -16.09 -25.11
N PHE A 44 -61.30 -16.97 -25.10
CA PHE A 44 -61.70 -17.70 -23.91
C PHE A 44 -60.57 -18.61 -23.40
N THR A 45 -59.89 -19.34 -24.27
CA THR A 45 -58.75 -20.18 -23.88
C THR A 45 -57.56 -19.36 -23.42
N ALA A 46 -57.28 -18.21 -24.03
CA ALA A 46 -56.25 -17.28 -23.57
C ALA A 46 -56.57 -16.70 -22.19
N VAL A 47 -57.82 -16.32 -21.93
CA VAL A 47 -58.28 -15.84 -20.61
C VAL A 47 -58.24 -16.96 -19.58
N TRP A 48 -58.72 -18.16 -19.94
CA TRP A 48 -58.67 -19.34 -19.06
C TRP A 48 -57.23 -19.72 -18.72
N LEU A 49 -56.34 -19.74 -19.71
CA LEU A 49 -54.91 -20.00 -19.52
C LEU A 49 -54.25 -18.90 -18.69
N ASN A 50 -54.63 -17.63 -18.88
CA ASN A 50 -54.15 -16.52 -18.07
C ASN A 50 -54.63 -16.64 -16.61
N ILE A 51 -55.89 -17.01 -16.37
CA ILE A 51 -56.41 -17.26 -15.02
C ILE A 51 -55.71 -18.47 -14.38
N HIS A 52 -55.46 -19.53 -15.14
CA HIS A 52 -54.87 -20.77 -14.65
C HIS A 52 -53.34 -20.70 -14.47
N LEU A 53 -52.65 -19.85 -15.26
CA LEU A 53 -51.22 -19.54 -15.14
C LEU A 53 -50.94 -18.34 -14.23
N SER A 54 -51.92 -17.45 -14.02
CA SER A 54 -51.84 -16.47 -12.94
C SER A 54 -51.85 -17.29 -11.65
N LEU A 55 -50.71 -17.32 -10.96
CA LEU A 55 -50.64 -17.87 -9.61
C LEU A 55 -51.80 -17.25 -8.83
N THR A 56 -52.65 -18.12 -8.29
CA THR A 56 -53.78 -17.77 -7.42
C THR A 56 -53.49 -16.49 -6.67
N HIS A 57 -54.11 -15.37 -7.08
CA HIS A 57 -54.24 -14.20 -6.23
C HIS A 57 -55.09 -14.66 -5.05
N LYS A 58 -54.45 -15.23 -4.03
CA LYS A 58 -54.99 -15.33 -2.68
C LYS A 58 -55.20 -13.90 -2.22
N THR A 59 -56.42 -13.44 -2.45
CA THR A 59 -57.14 -12.36 -1.77
C THR A 59 -56.43 -11.95 -0.47
N THR A 60 -56.00 -10.69 -0.39
CA THR A 60 -55.76 -9.79 0.77
C THR A 60 -55.42 -10.39 2.15
N ILE A 61 -56.09 -11.43 2.61
CA ILE A 61 -55.79 -12.23 3.81
C ILE A 61 -54.44 -12.98 3.68
N GLY A 62 -54.09 -13.42 2.46
CA GLY A 62 -52.80 -14.06 2.17
C GLY A 62 -51.63 -13.10 2.29
N ALA A 63 -51.80 -11.85 1.84
CA ALA A 63 -50.80 -10.79 1.92
C ALA A 63 -50.54 -10.39 3.38
N GLU A 64 -51.56 -10.35 4.23
CA GLU A 64 -51.40 -10.07 5.65
C GLU A 64 -50.66 -11.21 6.37
N ASN A 65 -50.94 -12.47 6.01
CA ASN A 65 -50.22 -13.62 6.57
C ASN A 65 -48.79 -13.77 6.02
N THR A 66 -48.52 -13.44 4.75
CA THR A 66 -47.15 -13.40 4.22
C THR A 66 -46.38 -12.20 4.75
N LEU A 67 -47.03 -11.07 5.02
CA LEU A 67 -46.43 -9.93 5.69
C LEU A 67 -46.16 -10.25 7.16
N LYS A 68 -47.08 -10.92 7.87
CA LYS A 68 -46.84 -11.43 9.24
C LYS A 68 -45.77 -12.51 9.28
N GLN A 69 -45.68 -13.39 8.29
CA GLN A 69 -44.60 -14.38 8.18
C GLN A 69 -43.27 -13.73 7.79
N SER A 70 -43.29 -12.70 6.93
CA SER A 70 -42.12 -11.87 6.60
C SER A 70 -41.64 -11.07 7.80
N GLU A 71 -42.55 -10.50 8.59
CA GLU A 71 -42.24 -9.80 9.84
C GLU A 71 -41.81 -10.76 10.94
N TYR A 72 -42.39 -11.95 11.02
CA TYR A 72 -41.95 -13.00 11.94
C TYR A 72 -40.57 -13.54 11.54
N PHE A 73 -40.30 -13.69 10.24
CA PHE A 73 -39.00 -14.04 9.70
C PHE A 73 -37.98 -12.92 9.96
N ARG A 74 -38.34 -11.66 9.72
CA ARG A 74 -37.55 -10.45 10.04
C ARG A 74 -37.23 -10.38 11.53
N ASN A 75 -38.24 -10.56 12.39
CA ASN A 75 -38.08 -10.54 13.83
C ASN A 75 -37.28 -11.73 14.35
N LYS A 76 -37.38 -12.91 13.71
CA LYS A 76 -36.56 -14.08 14.05
C LYS A 76 -35.10 -13.89 13.60
N LEU A 77 -34.87 -13.29 12.43
CA LEU A 77 -33.54 -12.89 11.96
C LEU A 77 -32.92 -11.82 12.89
N MET A 78 -33.71 -10.84 13.33
CA MET A 78 -33.28 -9.80 14.27
C MET A 78 -33.13 -10.29 15.71
N LYS A 79 -33.83 -11.36 16.11
CA LYS A 79 -33.71 -11.95 17.46
C LYS A 79 -32.47 -12.83 17.61
N ASP A 80 -31.99 -13.42 16.51
CA ASP A 80 -30.68 -14.08 16.43
C ASP A 80 -29.55 -13.08 16.08
N TYR A 81 -29.89 -11.88 15.59
CA TYR A 81 -28.97 -10.75 15.46
C TYR A 81 -28.92 -9.98 16.77
N ASP A 82 -28.19 -10.53 17.73
CA ASP A 82 -27.92 -9.89 19.01
C ASP A 82 -27.09 -8.61 18.75
N PRO A 83 -27.63 -7.38 18.93
CA PRO A 83 -26.87 -6.15 18.69
C PRO A 83 -25.75 -5.98 19.73
N THR A 84 -25.75 -6.80 20.79
CA THR A 84 -24.69 -6.86 21.79
C THR A 84 -23.45 -7.64 21.36
N ALA A 85 -23.48 -8.35 20.22
CA ALA A 85 -22.29 -8.98 19.64
C ALA A 85 -21.55 -8.11 18.61
N THR A 86 -22.12 -6.95 18.23
CA THR A 86 -21.49 -5.95 17.36
C THR A 86 -21.28 -4.62 18.07
N ASN A 87 -20.84 -4.66 19.33
CA ASN A 87 -19.72 -3.79 19.71
C ASN A 87 -18.42 -4.46 19.24
N LYS A 88 -18.31 -4.73 17.94
CA LYS A 88 -17.00 -4.58 17.33
C LYS A 88 -16.85 -3.09 17.30
N ASP A 89 -15.97 -2.58 18.17
CA ASP A 89 -15.49 -1.22 18.09
C ASP A 89 -15.43 -0.86 16.60
N THR A 90 -16.15 0.18 16.19
CA THR A 90 -15.90 0.85 14.92
C THR A 90 -14.47 1.31 15.04
N PHE A 91 -13.51 0.45 14.71
CA PHE A 91 -12.12 0.82 14.69
C PHE A 91 -12.08 1.92 13.63
N PRO A 92 -11.75 3.17 14.00
CA PRO A 92 -11.70 4.26 13.03
C PRO A 92 -10.61 4.02 11.97
N HIS A 93 -9.89 2.90 12.08
CA HIS A 93 -8.86 2.48 11.18
C HIS A 93 -8.91 0.95 11.00
N TYR A 94 -9.04 0.50 9.75
CA TYR A 94 -8.88 -0.91 9.42
C TYR A 94 -7.49 -1.41 9.85
N PRO A 95 -7.33 -2.71 10.16
CA PRO A 95 -6.04 -3.27 10.56
C PRO A 95 -4.98 -2.98 9.49
N GLN A 96 -3.82 -2.52 9.94
CA GLN A 96 -2.72 -2.07 9.08
C GLN A 96 -2.15 -3.24 8.27
N VAL A 97 -2.00 -3.06 6.96
CA VAL A 97 -1.52 -4.10 6.02
C VAL A 97 -0.16 -3.71 5.46
N PHE A 98 -0.04 -2.54 4.83
CA PHE A 98 1.19 -2.10 4.18
C PHE A 98 1.91 -0.98 4.94
N GLY A 99 1.19 -0.20 5.74
CA GLY A 99 1.70 1.05 6.33
C GLY A 99 0.66 2.16 6.31
N LYS A 100 0.61 3.01 7.34
CA LYS A 100 -0.42 4.07 7.47
C LYS A 100 -0.65 4.90 6.20
N THR A 101 0.41 5.29 5.49
CA THR A 101 0.30 6.11 4.27
C THR A 101 -0.35 5.36 3.10
N VAL A 102 0.10 4.13 2.84
CA VAL A 102 -0.44 3.31 1.75
C VAL A 102 -1.85 2.87 2.09
N ASP A 103 -2.06 2.44 3.33
CA ASP A 103 -3.36 2.00 3.83
C ASP A 103 -4.38 3.14 3.79
N SER A 104 -4.01 4.38 4.12
CA SER A 104 -4.91 5.55 4.00
C SER A 104 -5.32 5.83 2.56
N LEU A 105 -4.40 5.68 1.60
CA LEU A 105 -4.71 5.88 0.17
C LEU A 105 -5.58 4.75 -0.37
N LEU A 106 -5.34 3.51 0.07
CA LEU A 106 -6.18 2.37 -0.28
C LEU A 106 -7.59 2.51 0.30
N GLN A 107 -7.72 2.94 1.56
CA GLN A 107 -9.03 3.23 2.17
C GLN A 107 -9.77 4.31 1.38
N GLN A 108 -9.09 5.40 1.02
CA GLN A 108 -9.67 6.46 0.20
C GLN A 108 -10.10 5.96 -1.19
N LEU A 109 -9.30 5.08 -1.82
CA LEU A 109 -9.67 4.46 -3.09
C LEU A 109 -10.92 3.57 -2.93
N LEU A 110 -10.98 2.75 -1.88
CA LEU A 110 -12.16 1.92 -1.59
C LEU A 110 -13.40 2.79 -1.33
N ASP A 111 -13.24 3.91 -0.62
CA ASP A 111 -14.33 4.86 -0.39
C ASP A 111 -14.89 5.40 -1.70
N PHE A 112 -14.02 5.79 -2.64
CA PHE A 112 -14.45 6.24 -3.96
C PHE A 112 -15.11 5.14 -4.77
N VAL A 113 -14.55 3.93 -4.77
CA VAL A 113 -15.13 2.80 -5.52
C VAL A 113 -16.51 2.44 -4.99
N VAL A 114 -16.65 2.31 -3.66
CA VAL A 114 -17.92 1.96 -3.02
C VAL A 114 -18.94 3.07 -3.24
N ARG A 115 -18.58 4.34 -3.02
CA ARG A 115 -19.48 5.49 -3.19
C ARG A 115 -19.94 5.64 -4.64
N ASP A 116 -19.01 5.70 -5.58
CA ASP A 116 -19.29 6.15 -6.95
C ASP A 116 -19.82 5.02 -7.84
N TYR A 117 -19.38 3.77 -7.62
CA TYR A 117 -19.69 2.65 -8.50
C TYR A 117 -20.59 1.58 -7.90
N ILE A 118 -20.74 1.50 -6.57
CA ILE A 118 -21.58 0.49 -5.92
C ILE A 118 -22.84 1.14 -5.33
N LEU A 119 -22.69 2.11 -4.44
CA LEU A 119 -23.81 2.76 -3.76
C LEU A 119 -24.70 3.55 -4.72
N THR A 120 -24.14 4.13 -5.80
CA THR A 120 -24.94 4.81 -6.85
C THR A 120 -26.06 3.92 -7.40
N TYR A 121 -25.83 2.61 -7.52
CA TYR A 121 -26.82 1.64 -8.01
C TYR A 121 -27.66 1.02 -6.90
N LEU A 122 -27.11 0.89 -5.69
CA LEU A 122 -27.80 0.24 -4.56
C LEU A 122 -28.62 1.22 -3.69
N LYS A 123 -28.47 2.53 -3.87
CA LYS A 123 -29.15 3.55 -3.05
C LYS A 123 -30.67 3.43 -3.05
N ASP A 124 -31.26 2.99 -4.16
CA ASP A 124 -32.71 2.91 -4.32
C ASP A 124 -33.27 1.55 -3.84
N TYR A 125 -32.40 0.60 -3.49
CA TYR A 125 -32.77 -0.78 -3.17
C TYR A 125 -32.30 -1.24 -1.78
N ALA A 126 -31.29 -0.59 -1.19
CA ALA A 126 -30.71 -0.99 0.08
C ALA A 126 -31.45 -0.36 1.27
N TYR A 127 -31.71 -1.16 2.30
CA TYR A 127 -32.11 -0.68 3.62
C TYR A 127 -30.85 -0.37 4.43
N ASP A 128 -30.73 0.87 4.92
CA ASP A 128 -29.56 1.40 5.63
C ASP A 128 -28.24 1.35 4.82
N LEU A 129 -28.03 2.39 4.01
CA LEU A 129 -26.85 2.52 3.15
C LEU A 129 -25.53 2.58 3.92
N ASP A 130 -25.54 3.13 5.13
CA ASP A 130 -24.30 3.38 5.88
C ASP A 130 -23.74 2.05 6.41
N ILE A 131 -24.61 1.19 6.94
CA ILE A 131 -24.23 -0.16 7.37
C ILE A 131 -23.78 -1.01 6.18
N LEU A 132 -24.50 -0.96 5.06
CA LEU A 132 -24.11 -1.70 3.85
C LEU A 132 -22.75 -1.25 3.31
N SER A 133 -22.53 0.07 3.28
CA SER A 133 -21.26 0.68 2.86
C SER A 133 -20.10 0.22 3.75
N ALA A 134 -20.29 0.24 5.07
CA ALA A 134 -19.29 -0.23 6.03
C ALA A 134 -18.95 -1.72 5.81
N ASN A 135 -19.97 -2.57 5.67
CA ASN A 135 -19.77 -4.01 5.45
C ASN A 135 -19.00 -4.31 4.16
N ILE A 136 -19.37 -3.65 3.05
CA ILE A 136 -18.68 -3.84 1.76
C ILE A 136 -17.22 -3.41 1.86
N LYS A 137 -16.93 -2.30 2.56
CA LYS A 137 -15.55 -1.84 2.74
C LYS A 137 -14.74 -2.79 3.63
N ASP A 138 -15.34 -3.33 4.69
CA ASP A 138 -14.67 -4.31 5.55
C ASP A 138 -14.36 -5.61 4.80
N ASP A 139 -15.30 -6.09 3.97
CA ASP A 139 -15.10 -7.26 3.11
C ASP A 139 -14.02 -7.02 2.04
N LEU A 140 -14.00 -5.84 1.41
CA LEU A 140 -12.95 -5.47 0.46
C LEU A 140 -11.58 -5.30 1.15
N TRP A 141 -11.56 -4.77 2.38
CA TRP A 141 -10.32 -4.70 3.17
C TRP A 141 -9.80 -6.08 3.55
N GLY A 142 -10.70 -6.99 3.95
CA GLY A 142 -10.39 -8.40 4.17
C GLY A 142 -9.80 -9.07 2.93
N ALA A 143 -10.35 -8.77 1.74
CA ALA A 143 -9.82 -9.25 0.46
C ALA A 143 -8.39 -8.72 0.19
N ILE A 144 -8.13 -7.43 0.45
CA ILE A 144 -6.78 -6.84 0.34
C ILE A 144 -5.81 -7.51 1.31
N HIS A 145 -6.23 -7.73 2.56
CA HIS A 145 -5.40 -8.41 3.56
C HIS A 145 -5.07 -9.85 3.12
N ALA A 146 -6.06 -10.61 2.66
CA ALA A 146 -5.85 -11.97 2.15
C ALA A 146 -4.93 -11.99 0.91
N MET A 147 -5.04 -10.99 0.03
CA MET A 147 -4.14 -10.83 -1.11
C MET A 147 -2.71 -10.53 -0.66
N HIS A 148 -2.53 -9.61 0.30
CA HIS A 148 -1.23 -9.29 0.87
C HIS A 148 -0.57 -10.51 1.53
N GLU A 149 -1.31 -11.27 2.33
CA GLU A 149 -0.82 -12.47 3.00
C GLU A 149 -0.39 -13.56 2.00
N LYS A 150 -1.12 -13.72 0.89
CA LYS A 150 -0.69 -14.65 -0.17
C LYS A 150 0.52 -14.12 -0.92
N ALA A 151 0.57 -12.82 -1.19
CA ALA A 151 1.69 -12.18 -1.88
C ALA A 151 2.98 -12.25 -1.06
N SER A 152 2.91 -12.14 0.28
CA SER A 152 4.08 -12.22 1.17
C SER A 152 4.74 -13.61 1.21
N ARG A 153 4.00 -14.65 0.81
CA ARG A 153 4.50 -16.02 0.69
C ARG A 153 5.22 -16.29 -0.64
N VAL A 154 5.20 -15.33 -1.57
CA VAL A 154 5.86 -15.46 -2.87
C VAL A 154 7.36 -15.19 -2.72
N ASP A 155 8.20 -16.03 -3.32
CA ASP A 155 9.63 -15.78 -3.42
C ASP A 155 9.89 -14.62 -4.41
N TYR A 156 10.05 -13.41 -3.85
CA TYR A 156 10.31 -12.20 -4.62
C TYR A 156 11.62 -12.27 -5.41
N THR A 157 12.64 -12.96 -4.89
CA THR A 157 13.93 -13.08 -5.57
C THR A 157 13.78 -13.91 -6.84
N LYS A 158 13.11 -15.06 -6.75
CA LYS A 158 12.81 -15.88 -7.93
C LYS A 158 11.90 -15.15 -8.93
N LEU A 159 10.85 -14.50 -8.44
CA LEU A 159 9.91 -13.77 -9.28
C LEU A 159 10.61 -12.69 -10.13
N ILE A 160 11.44 -11.86 -9.49
CA ILE A 160 12.11 -10.74 -10.15
C ILE A 160 13.28 -11.21 -11.00
N ALA A 161 14.16 -12.06 -10.46
CA ALA A 161 15.40 -12.42 -11.13
C ALA A 161 15.22 -13.50 -12.21
N CYS A 162 14.20 -14.36 -12.08
CA CYS A 162 13.97 -15.46 -13.02
C CYS A 162 12.67 -15.28 -13.80
N ASP A 163 11.51 -15.32 -13.14
CA ASP A 163 10.23 -15.48 -13.85
C ASP A 163 9.89 -14.27 -14.73
N ILE A 164 10.05 -13.05 -14.20
CA ILE A 164 9.83 -11.80 -14.95
C ILE A 164 10.86 -11.67 -16.07
N VAL A 165 12.15 -11.91 -15.79
CA VAL A 165 13.21 -11.84 -16.81
C VAL A 165 12.94 -12.80 -17.96
N LEU A 166 12.53 -14.04 -17.67
CA LEU A 166 12.17 -15.03 -18.68
C LEU A 166 11.01 -14.55 -19.56
N LYS A 167 9.95 -13.98 -18.96
CA LYS A 167 8.81 -13.45 -19.73
C LYS A 167 9.18 -12.26 -20.59
N ILE A 168 10.01 -11.35 -20.08
CA ILE A 168 10.50 -10.19 -20.82
C ILE A 168 11.41 -10.63 -21.97
N THR A 169 12.33 -11.56 -21.74
CA THR A 169 13.21 -12.11 -22.78
C THR A 169 12.39 -12.78 -23.88
N HIS A 170 11.41 -13.62 -23.52
CA HIS A 170 10.49 -14.23 -24.49
C HIS A 170 9.72 -13.18 -25.30
N HIS A 171 9.33 -12.07 -24.66
CA HIS A 171 8.68 -10.96 -25.36
C HIS A 171 9.64 -10.28 -26.35
N PHE A 172 10.90 -10.04 -25.97
CA PHE A 172 11.91 -9.49 -26.87
C PHE A 172 12.26 -10.43 -28.02
N GLU A 173 12.28 -11.74 -27.78
CA GLU A 173 12.46 -12.75 -28.82
C GLU A 173 11.34 -12.67 -29.87
N LYS A 174 10.08 -12.61 -29.44
CA LYS A 174 8.94 -12.41 -30.35
C LYS A 174 9.01 -11.10 -31.13
N ILE A 175 9.45 -10.00 -30.51
CA ILE A 175 9.67 -8.73 -31.23
C ILE A 175 10.74 -8.92 -32.30
N ARG A 176 11.85 -9.58 -31.97
CA ARG A 176 12.95 -9.83 -32.89
C ARG A 176 12.51 -10.72 -34.06
N GLU A 177 11.74 -11.77 -33.79
CA GLU A 177 11.16 -12.65 -34.82
C GLU A 177 10.22 -11.87 -35.75
N ALA A 178 9.32 -11.06 -35.19
CA ALA A 178 8.41 -10.23 -35.97
C ALA A 178 9.16 -9.22 -36.88
N LYS A 179 10.26 -8.65 -36.38
CA LYS A 179 11.14 -7.76 -37.18
C LYS A 179 11.92 -8.54 -38.25
N ALA A 180 12.45 -9.72 -37.92
CA ALA A 180 13.19 -10.55 -38.86
C ALA A 180 12.31 -11.07 -40.01
N ALA A 181 11.04 -11.37 -39.74
CA ALA A 181 10.07 -11.81 -40.74
C ALA A 181 9.78 -10.76 -41.83
N VAL A 182 10.04 -9.48 -41.57
CA VAL A 182 9.88 -8.38 -42.53
C VAL A 182 11.11 -8.15 -43.40
N GLY A 183 12.32 -8.48 -42.92
CA GLY A 183 13.56 -8.23 -43.67
C GLY A 183 13.70 -6.76 -44.08
N GLU A 184 14.09 -6.51 -45.34
CA GLU A 184 14.13 -5.17 -45.97
C GLU A 184 12.81 -4.76 -46.66
N SER A 185 11.72 -5.52 -46.47
CA SER A 185 10.44 -5.16 -47.10
C SER A 185 9.77 -3.97 -46.40
N ASP A 186 9.08 -3.12 -47.16
CA ASP A 186 8.38 -1.92 -46.66
C ASP A 186 7.07 -2.24 -45.90
N ARG A 187 6.91 -3.48 -45.42
CA ARG A 187 5.71 -3.94 -44.70
C ARG A 187 5.92 -3.80 -43.19
N PRO A 188 4.93 -3.33 -42.42
CA PRO A 188 5.08 -3.24 -40.98
C PRO A 188 5.18 -4.65 -40.35
N PRO A 189 6.04 -4.86 -39.33
CA PRO A 189 6.17 -6.14 -38.64
C PRO A 189 4.89 -6.49 -37.88
N VAL A 190 4.36 -7.69 -38.16
CA VAL A 190 3.16 -8.19 -37.48
C VAL A 190 3.58 -8.92 -36.21
N PHE A 191 3.38 -8.28 -35.07
CA PHE A 191 3.61 -8.89 -33.77
C PHE A 191 2.44 -9.80 -33.38
N GLN A 192 2.72 -11.05 -33.01
CA GLN A 192 1.71 -11.99 -32.53
C GLN A 192 1.28 -11.63 -31.09
N LEU A 193 0.16 -10.94 -30.98
CA LEU A 193 -0.47 -10.61 -29.71
C LEU A 193 -1.04 -11.86 -29.02
N TYR A 194 -1.13 -11.80 -27.69
CA TYR A 194 -1.87 -12.81 -26.95
C TYR A 194 -3.38 -12.73 -27.29
N PRO A 195 -4.11 -13.87 -27.29
CA PRO A 195 -5.50 -13.91 -27.73
C PRO A 195 -6.43 -12.92 -27.03
N HIS A 196 -6.17 -12.63 -25.76
CA HIS A 196 -6.96 -11.70 -24.93
C HIS A 196 -6.63 -10.23 -25.17
N VAL A 197 -5.55 -9.88 -25.89
CA VAL A 197 -5.18 -8.47 -26.18
C VAL A 197 -5.39 -8.13 -27.66
N MET A 198 -6.01 -9.04 -28.43
CA MET A 198 -6.25 -8.81 -29.87
C MET A 198 -7.34 -7.77 -30.13
N SER A 199 -8.26 -7.56 -29.17
CA SER A 199 -9.30 -6.54 -29.25
C SER A 199 -9.69 -6.08 -27.85
N SER A 200 -10.20 -4.85 -27.74
CA SER A 200 -10.69 -4.28 -26.48
C SER A 200 -11.79 -5.14 -25.84
N GLU A 201 -12.65 -5.75 -26.66
CA GLU A 201 -13.71 -6.64 -26.18
C GLU A 201 -13.14 -7.93 -25.54
N LYS A 202 -12.15 -8.56 -26.18
CA LYS A 202 -11.51 -9.77 -25.65
C LYS A 202 -10.71 -9.49 -24.38
N GLU A 203 -10.11 -8.31 -24.31
CA GLU A 203 -9.39 -7.86 -23.13
C GLU A 203 -10.36 -7.69 -21.96
N LEU A 204 -11.50 -7.04 -22.21
CA LEU A 204 -12.53 -6.86 -21.20
C LEU A 204 -13.10 -8.20 -20.70
N GLU A 205 -13.32 -9.15 -21.60
CA GLU A 205 -13.81 -10.49 -21.23
C GLU A 205 -12.80 -11.27 -20.39
N TYR A 206 -11.51 -11.13 -20.71
CA TYR A 206 -10.44 -11.67 -19.88
C TYR A 206 -10.42 -11.03 -18.48
N LEU A 207 -10.56 -9.71 -18.40
CA LEU A 207 -10.63 -9.00 -17.11
C LEU A 207 -11.87 -9.38 -16.29
N ARG A 208 -13.02 -9.62 -16.93
CA ARG A 208 -14.20 -10.16 -16.24
C ARG A 208 -13.94 -11.53 -15.65
N THR A 209 -13.29 -12.41 -16.41
CA THR A 209 -12.91 -13.76 -15.93
C THR A 209 -11.96 -13.65 -14.74
N LEU A 210 -10.98 -12.75 -14.82
CA LEU A 210 -10.06 -12.47 -13.71
C LEU A 210 -10.80 -11.94 -12.48
N SER A 211 -11.71 -10.98 -12.65
CA SER A 211 -12.54 -10.46 -11.57
C SER A 211 -13.36 -11.55 -10.87
N GLU A 212 -13.95 -12.50 -11.62
CA GLU A 212 -14.68 -13.63 -11.01
C GLU A 212 -13.77 -14.53 -10.18
N LEU A 213 -12.54 -14.80 -10.64
CA LEU A 213 -11.56 -15.54 -9.85
C LEU A 213 -11.16 -14.80 -8.57
N LEU A 214 -10.92 -13.49 -8.66
CA LEU A 214 -10.58 -12.67 -7.49
C LEU A 214 -11.73 -12.66 -6.47
N ILE A 215 -12.97 -12.50 -6.92
CA ILE A 215 -14.15 -12.60 -6.06
C ILE A 215 -14.20 -13.97 -5.37
N MET A 216 -13.99 -15.05 -6.13
CA MET A 216 -14.03 -16.42 -5.60
C MET A 216 -12.94 -16.70 -4.55
N PHE A 217 -11.74 -16.15 -4.72
CA PHE A 217 -10.60 -16.43 -3.85
C PHE A 217 -10.48 -15.51 -2.63
N PHE A 218 -10.97 -14.28 -2.73
CA PHE A 218 -10.68 -13.24 -1.73
C PHE A 218 -11.91 -12.67 -1.03
N LEU A 219 -13.11 -12.76 -1.62
CA LEU A 219 -14.34 -12.23 -1.02
C LEU A 219 -15.19 -13.34 -0.38
N PRO A 220 -16.09 -13.00 0.55
CA PRO A 220 -17.06 -13.94 1.11
C PRO A 220 -17.93 -14.60 0.02
N ARG A 221 -18.37 -15.84 0.28
CA ARG A 221 -19.16 -16.64 -0.68
C ARG A 221 -20.43 -15.95 -1.18
N THR A 222 -20.99 -15.04 -0.38
CA THR A 222 -22.16 -14.22 -0.74
C THR A 222 -21.93 -13.39 -2.01
N TYR A 223 -20.70 -12.93 -2.26
CA TYR A 223 -20.33 -12.19 -3.46
C TYR A 223 -20.22 -13.05 -4.71
N SER A 224 -20.11 -14.38 -4.57
CA SER A 224 -20.09 -15.30 -5.71
C SER A 224 -21.50 -15.61 -6.25
N LEU A 225 -22.54 -15.16 -5.58
CA LEU A 225 -23.93 -15.40 -5.96
C LEU A 225 -24.48 -14.26 -6.86
N SER A 226 -25.40 -14.61 -7.76
CA SER A 226 -26.15 -13.62 -8.55
C SER A 226 -27.18 -12.90 -7.65
N PRO A 227 -27.40 -11.58 -7.82
CA PRO A 227 -26.83 -10.68 -8.83
C PRO A 227 -25.51 -9.99 -8.43
N THR A 228 -25.12 -10.08 -7.16
CA THR A 228 -23.95 -9.38 -6.59
C THR A 228 -22.66 -9.68 -7.35
N LYS A 229 -22.44 -10.95 -7.75
CA LYS A 229 -21.28 -11.35 -8.53
C LYS A 229 -21.12 -10.51 -9.80
N TYR A 230 -22.19 -10.34 -10.56
CA TYR A 230 -22.15 -9.62 -11.83
C TYR A 230 -21.89 -8.13 -11.63
N LEU A 231 -22.51 -7.52 -10.60
CA LEU A 231 -22.26 -6.12 -10.26
C LEU A 231 -20.80 -5.89 -9.91
N ILE A 232 -20.26 -6.65 -8.96
CA ILE A 232 -18.86 -6.48 -8.51
C ILE A 232 -17.88 -6.83 -9.61
N ARG A 233 -18.17 -7.85 -10.42
CA ARG A 233 -17.36 -8.21 -11.58
C ARG A 233 -17.22 -7.03 -12.55
N GLU A 234 -18.34 -6.40 -12.94
CA GLU A 234 -18.31 -5.26 -13.86
C GLU A 234 -17.61 -4.04 -13.24
N VAL A 235 -17.80 -3.78 -11.93
CA VAL A 235 -17.08 -2.70 -11.24
C VAL A 235 -15.58 -2.97 -11.28
N LEU A 236 -15.13 -4.16 -10.91
CA LEU A 236 -13.71 -4.53 -10.93
C LEU A 236 -13.13 -4.51 -12.34
N SER A 237 -13.79 -5.10 -13.34
CA SER A 237 -13.25 -5.15 -14.70
C SER A 237 -13.24 -3.78 -15.38
N CYS A 238 -14.37 -3.07 -15.34
CA CYS A 238 -14.58 -1.87 -16.16
C CYS A 238 -14.12 -0.58 -15.48
N LYS A 239 -14.22 -0.50 -14.15
CA LYS A 239 -13.94 0.74 -13.39
C LYS A 239 -12.61 0.71 -12.65
N VAL A 240 -12.05 -0.47 -12.42
CA VAL A 240 -10.78 -0.63 -11.70
C VAL A 240 -9.69 -1.15 -12.62
N PHE A 241 -9.77 -2.40 -13.09
CA PHE A 241 -8.66 -3.05 -13.80
C PHE A 241 -8.39 -2.46 -15.18
N LYS A 242 -9.42 -2.26 -16.01
CA LYS A 242 -9.22 -1.72 -17.36
C LYS A 242 -8.54 -0.34 -17.35
N PRO A 243 -9.03 0.66 -16.57
CA PRO A 243 -8.33 1.95 -16.46
C PRO A 243 -6.91 1.85 -15.89
N ILE A 244 -6.66 0.94 -14.93
CA ILE A 244 -5.32 0.73 -14.38
C ILE A 244 -4.37 0.19 -15.45
N ILE A 245 -4.81 -0.82 -16.22
CA ILE A 245 -4.01 -1.42 -17.29
C ILE A 245 -3.74 -0.38 -18.38
N ASP A 246 -4.75 0.38 -18.79
CA ASP A 246 -4.60 1.42 -19.81
C ASP A 246 -3.60 2.50 -19.37
N ASN A 247 -3.65 2.95 -18.11
CA ASN A 247 -2.66 3.90 -17.58
C ASN A 247 -1.25 3.33 -17.50
N ILE A 248 -1.08 2.09 -16.98
CA ILE A 248 0.26 1.51 -16.80
C ILE A 248 0.90 1.15 -18.15
N THR A 249 0.08 0.80 -19.15
CA THR A 249 0.55 0.46 -20.49
C THR A 249 0.73 1.68 -21.40
N ASP A 250 0.26 2.87 -20.99
CA ASP A 250 0.53 4.12 -21.69
C ASP A 250 2.03 4.48 -21.58
N PRO A 251 2.77 4.53 -22.71
CA PRO A 251 4.19 4.89 -22.69
C PRO A 251 4.43 6.28 -22.12
N ASP A 252 3.51 7.24 -22.31
CA ASP A 252 3.67 8.59 -21.78
C ASP A 252 3.53 8.60 -20.26
N PHE A 253 2.59 7.84 -19.71
CA PHE A 253 2.45 7.66 -18.27
C PHE A 253 3.77 7.11 -17.69
N PHE A 254 4.29 6.02 -18.24
CA PHE A 254 5.53 5.41 -17.75
C PHE A 254 6.72 6.38 -17.87
N ASN A 255 6.92 6.99 -19.03
CA ASN A 255 8.04 7.90 -19.28
C ASN A 255 8.02 9.11 -18.33
N ARG A 256 6.85 9.73 -18.11
CA ARG A 256 6.69 10.84 -17.17
C ARG A 256 7.02 10.43 -15.74
N HIS A 257 6.61 9.23 -15.32
CA HIS A 257 6.93 8.72 -13.99
C HIS A 257 8.42 8.41 -13.81
N VAL A 258 9.10 7.93 -14.86
CA VAL A 258 10.56 7.75 -14.85
C VAL A 258 11.26 9.10 -14.70
N ILE A 259 10.84 10.13 -15.46
CA ILE A 259 11.39 11.49 -15.35
C ILE A 259 11.17 12.03 -13.93
N TYR A 260 9.94 11.94 -13.42
CA TYR A 260 9.60 12.37 -12.06
C TYR A 260 10.47 11.66 -11.01
N TYR A 261 10.68 10.35 -11.15
CA TYR A 261 11.54 9.59 -10.24
C TYR A 261 13.01 10.04 -10.31
N ILE A 262 13.53 10.30 -11.51
CA ILE A 262 14.90 10.81 -11.69
C ILE A 262 15.04 12.19 -11.05
N GLU A 263 14.09 13.09 -11.28
CA GLU A 263 14.07 14.44 -10.70
C GLU A 263 13.94 14.39 -9.16
N ALA A 264 13.04 13.57 -8.63
CA ALA A 264 12.88 13.36 -7.20
C ALA A 264 14.17 12.79 -6.58
N ASN A 265 14.83 11.85 -7.24
CA ASN A 265 16.11 11.30 -6.78
C ASN A 265 17.24 12.35 -6.82
N GLN A 266 17.30 13.18 -7.86
CA GLN A 266 18.23 14.29 -7.94
C GLN A 266 18.00 15.32 -6.82
N GLN A 267 16.75 15.64 -6.51
CA GLN A 267 16.40 16.50 -5.38
C GLN A 267 16.81 15.87 -4.05
N ASN A 268 16.56 14.57 -3.85
CA ASN A 268 16.98 13.81 -2.67
C ASN A 268 18.50 13.81 -2.45
N VAL A 269 19.32 13.95 -3.51
CA VAL A 269 20.79 14.03 -3.41
C VAL A 269 21.27 15.48 -3.28
N THR A 270 20.63 16.42 -3.99
CA THR A 270 21.08 17.81 -4.10
C THR A 270 20.66 18.64 -2.89
N LEU A 271 19.44 18.44 -2.37
CA LEU A 271 18.93 19.19 -1.22
C LEU A 271 19.78 18.95 0.04
N PRO A 272 20.16 17.72 0.43
CA PRO A 272 21.05 17.50 1.56
C PRO A 272 22.43 18.14 1.36
N LYS A 273 23.00 18.08 0.15
CA LYS A 273 24.30 18.71 -0.14
C LYS A 273 24.23 20.22 -0.02
N LYS A 274 23.22 20.86 -0.63
CA LYS A 274 23.00 22.31 -0.53
C LYS A 274 22.70 22.76 0.90
N ALA A 275 21.92 21.98 1.64
CA ALA A 275 21.72 22.20 3.06
C ALA A 275 23.10 22.24 3.76
N LEU A 276 23.91 21.20 3.56
CA LEU A 276 25.21 21.01 4.20
C LEU A 276 26.27 22.06 3.86
N GLU A 277 26.27 22.54 2.62
CA GLU A 277 27.19 23.58 2.14
C GLU A 277 26.79 24.97 2.65
N ASN A 278 25.49 25.26 2.70
CA ASN A 278 24.96 26.54 3.20
C ASN A 278 24.78 26.50 4.72
N ALA A 279 25.89 26.42 5.42
CA ALA A 279 25.91 26.12 6.86
C ALA A 279 25.24 27.16 7.78
N ASN A 280 24.70 28.24 7.22
CA ASN A 280 24.07 29.34 7.93
C ASN A 280 22.52 29.30 7.85
N ASN A 281 21.91 28.58 6.89
CA ASN A 281 20.44 28.62 6.64
C ASN A 281 19.77 27.22 6.63
N PHE A 282 20.35 26.23 7.33
CA PHE A 282 19.77 24.88 7.37
C PHE A 282 18.33 24.83 7.90
N GLU A 283 18.02 25.63 8.92
CA GLU A 283 16.71 25.65 9.57
C GLU A 283 15.62 26.07 8.57
N GLU A 284 15.85 27.16 7.85
CA GLU A 284 14.92 27.68 6.84
C GLU A 284 14.68 26.69 5.69
N LEU A 285 15.70 25.91 5.31
CA LEU A 285 15.58 24.92 4.25
C LEU A 285 14.85 23.65 4.72
N ILE A 286 15.12 23.18 5.95
CA ILE A 286 14.41 22.03 6.54
C ILE A 286 12.93 22.35 6.75
N GLU A 287 12.61 23.59 7.14
CA GLU A 287 11.24 24.01 7.40
C GLU A 287 10.35 23.97 6.15
N LYS A 288 10.93 24.30 4.98
CA LYS A 288 10.28 24.29 3.66
C LYS A 288 10.06 22.89 3.05
N ILE A 289 10.61 21.84 3.66
CA ILE A 289 10.50 20.48 3.13
C ILE A 289 9.41 19.73 3.89
N ASP A 290 8.38 19.29 3.17
CA ASP A 290 7.28 18.49 3.73
C ASP A 290 7.36 16.99 3.35
N ASP A 291 8.34 16.61 2.52
CA ASP A 291 8.57 15.21 2.17
C ASP A 291 9.38 14.48 3.27
N VAL A 292 8.73 13.49 3.90
CA VAL A 292 9.30 12.64 4.95
C VAL A 292 10.52 11.85 4.48
N GLN A 293 10.56 11.38 3.23
CA GLN A 293 11.70 10.60 2.73
C GLN A 293 12.93 11.50 2.50
N VAL A 294 12.72 12.70 1.95
CA VAL A 294 13.78 13.70 1.80
C VAL A 294 14.36 14.08 3.16
N LEU A 295 13.50 14.38 4.14
CA LEU A 295 13.93 14.70 5.51
C LEU A 295 14.69 13.55 6.17
N ARG A 296 14.32 12.28 5.94
CA ARG A 296 15.08 11.12 6.42
C ARG A 296 16.48 11.05 5.81
N SER A 297 16.61 11.29 4.50
CA SER A 297 17.90 11.36 3.80
C SER A 297 18.80 12.48 4.35
N ILE A 298 18.21 13.66 4.62
CA ILE A 298 18.89 14.79 5.26
C ILE A 298 19.37 14.40 6.65
N ARG A 299 18.51 13.81 7.49
CA ARG A 299 18.87 13.33 8.83
C ARG A 299 20.04 12.35 8.80
N TYR A 300 19.99 11.35 7.91
CA TYR A 300 21.07 10.37 7.76
C TYR A 300 22.41 11.02 7.40
N ASN A 301 22.40 11.99 6.47
CA ASN A 301 23.59 12.74 6.11
C ASN A 301 24.12 13.61 7.27
N ILE A 302 23.24 14.31 8.00
CA ILE A 302 23.63 15.09 9.18
C ILE A 302 24.29 14.18 10.22
N VAL A 303 23.70 13.02 10.52
CA VAL A 303 24.25 12.05 11.48
C VAL A 303 25.61 11.51 11.02
N THR A 304 25.75 11.20 9.73
CA THR A 304 27.03 10.77 9.15
C THR A 304 28.10 11.85 9.29
N LYS A 305 27.74 13.12 9.06
CA LYS A 305 28.65 14.27 9.21
C LYS A 305 29.01 14.55 10.67
N LEU A 306 28.06 14.37 11.60
CA LEU A 306 28.33 14.42 13.04
C LEU A 306 29.36 13.36 13.41
N MET A 307 29.19 12.12 12.93
CA MET A 307 30.14 11.03 13.17
C MET A 307 31.53 11.37 12.63
N GLN A 308 31.65 11.87 11.40
CA GLN A 308 32.93 12.33 10.83
C GLN A 308 33.56 13.46 11.66
N ALA A 309 32.76 14.44 12.09
CA ALA A 309 33.24 15.54 12.92
C ALA A 309 33.73 15.07 14.30
N THR A 310 33.03 14.11 14.92
CA THR A 310 33.46 13.45 16.16
C THR A 310 34.80 12.74 15.96
N THR A 311 34.96 11.96 14.90
CA THR A 311 36.25 11.31 14.58
C THR A 311 37.36 12.34 14.44
N LEU A 312 37.15 13.44 13.70
CA LEU A 312 38.16 14.50 13.58
C LEU A 312 38.47 15.17 14.92
N GLN A 313 37.47 15.38 15.78
CA GLN A 313 37.68 15.96 17.10
C GLN A 313 38.53 15.02 17.98
N ASN A 314 38.26 13.72 17.97
CA ASN A 314 39.04 12.73 18.71
C ASN A 314 40.47 12.63 18.19
N LEU A 315 40.66 12.67 16.85
CA LEU A 315 41.99 12.73 16.25
C LEU A 315 42.76 14.01 16.62
N ASN A 316 42.07 15.16 16.69
CA ASN A 316 42.68 16.41 17.13
C ASN A 316 43.08 16.35 18.62
N ARG A 317 42.24 15.74 19.47
CA ARG A 317 42.56 15.49 20.89
C ARG A 317 43.77 14.59 21.06
N ALA A 318 43.86 13.50 20.28
CA ALA A 318 45.02 12.61 20.28
C ALA A 318 46.32 13.32 19.87
N LYS A 319 46.23 14.33 18.99
CA LYS A 319 47.35 15.22 18.62
C LYS A 319 47.66 16.31 19.66
N GLY A 320 46.92 16.35 20.78
CA GLY A 320 47.08 17.36 21.84
C GLY A 320 46.31 18.66 21.62
N VAL A 321 45.52 18.76 20.55
CA VAL A 321 44.67 19.92 20.25
C VAL A 321 43.30 19.74 20.91
N ASP A 322 43.27 19.88 22.24
CA ASP A 322 42.05 19.78 23.03
C ASP A 322 41.57 21.16 23.50
N LEU A 323 40.40 21.58 23.02
CA LEU A 323 39.82 22.89 23.30
C LEU A 323 39.34 23.06 24.75
N GLU A 324 39.20 21.96 25.49
CA GLU A 324 38.88 21.99 26.93
C GLU A 324 40.11 22.26 27.80
N ASN A 325 41.32 22.12 27.27
CA ASN A 325 42.55 22.47 27.99
C ASN A 325 42.78 23.99 27.97
N ASP A 326 43.42 24.49 29.03
CA ASP A 326 43.65 25.92 29.18
C ASP A 326 44.60 26.46 28.11
N LYS A 327 44.43 27.74 27.70
CA LYS A 327 45.22 28.32 26.58
C LYS A 327 46.72 28.27 26.83
N GLY A 328 47.14 28.39 28.10
CA GLY A 328 48.55 28.25 28.51
C GLY A 328 49.08 26.82 28.37
N ALA A 329 48.24 25.80 28.59
CA ALA A 329 48.62 24.39 28.45
C ALA A 329 48.78 23.98 26.98
N LEU A 330 47.92 24.51 26.09
CA LEU A 330 48.02 24.32 24.64
C LEU A 330 49.28 24.97 24.04
N ALA A 331 49.66 26.15 24.54
CA ALA A 331 50.88 26.84 24.14
C ALA A 331 52.15 26.12 24.65
N ALA A 332 52.13 25.61 25.89
CA ALA A 332 53.22 24.82 26.46
C ALA A 332 53.43 23.47 25.74
N ALA A 333 52.37 22.92 25.14
CA ALA A 333 52.41 21.70 24.33
C ALA A 333 52.87 21.92 22.87
N GLY A 334 53.24 23.15 22.48
CA GLY A 334 53.74 23.45 21.13
C GLY A 334 52.69 23.43 20.02
N VAL A 335 51.40 23.51 20.37
CA VAL A 335 50.30 23.45 19.38
C VAL A 335 50.22 24.73 18.55
N GLN A 336 50.22 24.59 17.22
CA GLN A 336 50.11 25.70 16.29
C GLN A 336 48.77 26.46 16.47
N LYS A 337 48.83 27.80 16.41
CA LYS A 337 47.63 28.66 16.50
C LYS A 337 46.63 28.40 15.36
N SER A 338 47.12 27.94 14.20
CA SER A 338 46.29 27.51 13.06
C SER A 338 45.39 26.33 13.43
N ASP A 339 45.94 25.34 14.14
CA ASP A 339 45.25 24.09 14.45
C ASP A 339 44.19 24.31 15.53
N ILE A 340 44.48 25.19 16.50
CA ILE A 340 43.50 25.66 17.50
C ILE A 340 42.32 26.35 16.81
N ASN A 341 42.59 27.18 15.79
CA ASN A 341 41.54 27.86 15.04
C ASN A 341 40.72 26.89 14.17
N ALA A 342 41.36 25.89 13.55
CA ALA A 342 40.69 24.83 12.81
C ALA A 342 39.78 24.00 13.73
N ALA A 343 40.27 23.61 14.92
CA ALA A 343 39.49 22.89 15.92
C ALA A 343 38.26 23.71 16.39
N LYS A 344 38.42 25.02 16.63
CA LYS A 344 37.28 25.90 16.97
C LYS A 344 36.24 25.99 15.85
N LYS A 345 36.68 26.05 14.58
CA LYS A 345 35.76 26.02 13.43
C LYS A 345 35.00 24.70 13.36
N LEU A 346 35.69 23.58 13.58
CA LEU A 346 35.08 22.25 13.63
C LEU A 346 34.06 22.14 14.77
N GLN A 347 34.37 22.64 15.97
CA GLN A 347 33.44 22.64 17.10
C GLN A 347 32.18 23.47 16.80
N LYS A 348 32.33 24.65 16.19
CA LYS A 348 31.18 25.46 15.73
C LYS A 348 30.34 24.71 14.70
N TYR A 349 30.98 24.03 13.75
CA TYR A 349 30.28 23.21 12.75
C TYR A 349 29.54 22.04 13.39
N PHE A 350 30.14 21.33 14.34
CA PHE A 350 29.52 20.24 15.10
C PHE A 350 28.27 20.70 15.86
N ASN A 351 28.36 21.82 16.57
CA ASN A 351 27.22 22.40 17.29
C ASN A 351 26.07 22.74 16.34
N ARG A 352 26.38 23.31 15.17
CA ARG A 352 25.37 23.61 14.14
C ARG A 352 24.69 22.34 13.61
N LEU A 353 25.46 21.30 13.29
CA LEU A 353 24.90 20.02 12.86
C LEU A 353 24.00 19.39 13.94
N THR A 354 24.34 19.56 15.22
CA THR A 354 23.54 19.05 16.34
C THR A 354 22.19 19.77 16.43
N VAL A 355 22.16 21.10 16.24
CA VAL A 355 20.93 21.88 16.16
C VAL A 355 20.11 21.46 14.94
N ALA A 356 20.74 21.35 13.76
CA ALA A 356 20.08 20.93 12.52
C ALA A 356 19.47 19.53 12.64
N LYS A 357 20.16 18.58 13.30
CA LYS A 357 19.62 17.25 13.62
C LYS A 357 18.34 17.37 14.42
N LYS A 358 18.36 18.11 15.53
CA LYS A 358 17.21 18.28 16.41
C LYS A 358 16.02 18.92 15.68
N HIS A 359 16.27 19.93 14.84
CA HIS A 359 15.24 20.58 14.06
C HIS A 359 14.64 19.64 12.99
N CYS A 360 15.48 18.88 12.28
CA CYS A 360 15.05 17.86 11.33
C CYS A 360 14.20 16.76 12.00
N GLU A 361 14.62 16.28 13.17
CA GLU A 361 13.86 15.29 13.96
C GLU A 361 12.52 15.85 14.43
N HIS A 362 12.47 17.12 14.86
CA HIS A 362 11.22 17.78 15.24
C HIS A 362 10.24 17.91 14.06
N LYS A 363 10.72 18.37 12.88
CA LYS A 363 9.88 18.46 11.67
C LYS A 363 9.39 17.08 11.23
N LEU A 364 10.26 16.06 11.27
CA LEU A 364 9.89 14.68 10.99
C LEU A 364 8.77 14.22 11.94
N MET A 365 8.90 14.44 13.25
CA MET A 365 7.86 14.11 14.23
C MET A 365 6.54 14.85 13.94
N ALA A 366 6.60 16.13 13.58
CA ALA A 366 5.43 16.92 13.21
C ALA A 366 4.70 16.36 11.97
N LEU A 367 5.43 15.77 11.03
CA LEU A 367 4.89 15.09 9.85
C LEU A 367 4.44 13.64 10.15
N GLY A 368 4.37 13.24 11.42
CA GLY A 368 3.93 11.90 11.84
C GLY A 368 4.99 10.82 11.67
N TRP A 369 6.27 11.19 11.51
CA TRP A 369 7.37 10.23 11.56
C TRP A 369 7.63 9.81 13.01
N ASP A 370 7.08 8.66 13.38
CA ASP A 370 7.40 8.02 14.66
C ASP A 370 8.66 7.16 14.49
N SER A 371 9.75 7.57 15.16
CA SER A 371 11.03 6.85 15.18
C SER A 371 10.89 5.40 15.66
N GLY A 372 9.81 5.05 16.37
CA GLY A 372 9.57 3.72 16.91
C GLY A 372 9.06 2.68 15.90
N TYR A 373 8.37 3.08 14.81
CA TYR A 373 7.62 2.12 13.99
C TYR A 373 8.43 1.43 12.88
N GLN A 374 9.49 2.05 12.35
CA GLN A 374 10.35 1.36 11.36
C GLN A 374 11.35 0.40 11.99
N TYR A 375 11.67 0.60 13.27
CA TYR A 375 12.46 -0.33 14.07
C TYR A 375 11.55 -1.17 14.98
N GLY A 376 10.27 -1.38 14.66
CA GLY A 376 9.28 -1.98 15.57
C GLY A 376 9.75 -3.23 16.31
N ASP A 377 10.54 -4.08 15.65
CA ASP A 377 11.22 -5.24 16.25
C ASP A 377 12.74 -5.02 16.49
N GLU A 378 13.40 -4.10 15.79
CA GLU A 378 14.83 -3.81 15.92
C GLU A 378 15.21 -2.83 17.04
N MET A 379 14.33 -1.91 17.44
CA MET A 379 14.56 -0.99 18.57
C MET A 379 14.44 -1.73 19.90
N LYS A 380 13.60 -2.79 19.94
CA LYS A 380 13.60 -3.78 21.03
C LYS A 380 14.89 -4.60 21.08
N ARG A 381 15.66 -4.66 19.98
CA ARG A 381 17.00 -5.29 19.91
C ARG A 381 18.14 -4.32 20.24
N VAL A 382 17.87 -3.04 20.49
CA VAL A 382 18.89 -2.11 20.97
C VAL A 382 19.18 -2.46 22.43
N LEU A 383 20.25 -3.23 22.62
CA LEU A 383 20.70 -3.66 23.92
C LEU A 383 21.16 -2.45 24.76
N PRO A 384 20.81 -2.40 26.06
CA PRO A 384 21.39 -1.43 26.97
C PRO A 384 22.92 -1.52 26.94
N LEU A 385 23.61 -0.38 27.07
CA LEU A 385 25.08 -0.34 27.03
C LEU A 385 25.69 -1.32 28.05
N GLN A 386 25.10 -1.41 29.24
CA GLN A 386 25.55 -2.34 30.28
C GLN A 386 25.54 -3.79 29.79
N THR A 387 24.45 -4.22 29.14
CA THR A 387 24.31 -5.57 28.55
C THR A 387 25.35 -5.82 27.46
N ILE A 388 25.68 -4.80 26.67
CA ILE A 388 26.72 -4.89 25.62
C ILE A 388 28.11 -5.07 26.25
N LEU A 389 28.41 -4.34 27.33
CA LEU A 389 29.71 -4.38 28.01
C LEU A 389 29.94 -5.69 28.77
N GLU A 390 28.89 -6.28 29.34
CA GLU A 390 28.98 -7.59 30.02
C GLU A 390 29.31 -8.72 29.04
N HIS A 391 28.76 -8.66 27.82
CA HIS A 391 28.98 -9.70 26.81
C HIS A 391 30.32 -9.54 26.07
N VAL A 392 31.09 -10.62 25.91
CA VAL A 392 32.40 -10.61 25.21
C VAL A 392 32.26 -10.17 23.75
N LEU A 393 31.27 -10.72 23.02
CA LEU A 393 30.99 -10.31 21.63
C LEU A 393 30.55 -8.85 21.53
N GLY A 394 29.74 -8.37 22.49
CA GLY A 394 29.29 -6.98 22.53
C GLY A 394 30.46 -6.02 22.65
N ARG A 395 31.38 -6.28 23.58
CA ARG A 395 32.65 -5.55 23.71
C ARG A 395 33.49 -5.57 22.44
N LYS A 396 33.62 -6.73 21.77
CA LYS A 396 34.38 -6.85 20.53
C LYS A 396 33.82 -5.94 19.43
N TYR A 397 32.52 -6.03 19.17
CA TYR A 397 31.87 -5.20 18.14
C TYR A 397 31.89 -3.71 18.50
N LEU A 398 31.65 -3.36 19.77
CA LEU A 398 31.71 -1.99 20.23
C LEU A 398 33.14 -1.41 20.13
N THR A 399 34.16 -2.22 20.43
CA THR A 399 35.57 -1.84 20.24
C THR A 399 35.88 -1.58 18.77
N GLN A 400 35.43 -2.48 17.86
CA GLN A 400 35.62 -2.30 16.42
C GLN A 400 34.94 -1.02 15.92
N PHE A 401 33.74 -0.72 16.41
CA PHE A 401 33.05 0.54 16.12
C PHE A 401 33.81 1.76 16.64
N LEU A 402 34.20 1.77 17.92
CA LEU A 402 34.90 2.91 18.52
C LEU A 402 36.30 3.13 17.93
N GLN A 403 36.93 2.08 17.40
CA GLN A 403 38.17 2.20 16.64
C GLN A 403 37.98 3.05 15.37
N THR A 404 36.81 2.99 14.71
CA THR A 404 36.48 3.87 13.57
C THR A 404 36.32 5.34 13.97
N LEU A 405 36.05 5.61 15.26
CA LEU A 405 35.92 6.94 15.84
C LEU A 405 37.19 7.43 16.54
N ALA A 406 38.28 6.65 16.48
CA ALA A 406 39.52 6.88 17.23
C ALA A 406 39.31 6.98 18.76
N SER A 407 38.37 6.20 19.30
CA SER A 407 37.99 6.17 20.73
C SER A 407 38.08 4.77 21.36
N GLN A 408 38.99 3.91 20.87
CA GLN A 408 39.11 2.53 21.36
C GLN A 408 39.53 2.45 22.84
N ASP A 409 40.17 3.50 23.36
CA ASP A 409 40.75 3.50 24.70
C ASP A 409 39.68 3.52 25.79
N LEU A 410 38.45 3.97 25.48
CA LEU A 410 37.30 3.92 26.39
C LEU A 410 36.96 2.49 26.83
N ILE A 411 36.89 1.54 25.89
CA ILE A 411 36.59 0.14 26.20
C ILE A 411 37.80 -0.55 26.82
N ARG A 412 39.03 -0.21 26.37
CA ARG A 412 40.26 -0.73 26.98
C ARG A 412 40.37 -0.33 28.44
N PHE A 413 40.08 0.92 28.76
CA PHE A 413 40.03 1.41 30.13
C PHE A 413 38.96 0.68 30.95
N TRP A 414 37.74 0.56 30.44
CA TRP A 414 36.67 -0.17 31.14
C TRP A 414 37.07 -1.62 31.42
N MET A 415 37.65 -2.32 30.46
CA MET A 415 38.13 -3.69 30.64
C MET A 415 39.24 -3.79 31.70
N SER A 416 40.18 -2.85 31.70
CA SER A 416 41.26 -2.82 32.69
C SER A 416 40.73 -2.54 34.10
N VAL A 417 39.70 -1.70 34.23
CA VAL A 417 39.02 -1.43 35.51
C VAL A 417 38.24 -2.65 36.00
N GLU A 418 37.56 -3.38 35.11
CA GLU A 418 36.89 -4.63 35.49
C GLU A 418 37.89 -5.74 35.87
N GLU A 419 39.05 -5.79 35.22
CA GLU A 419 40.16 -6.65 35.62
C GLU A 419 40.65 -6.30 37.04
N LEU A 420 40.83 -5.00 37.33
CA LEU A 420 41.20 -4.55 38.68
C LEU A 420 40.15 -4.95 39.73
N ARG A 421 38.85 -4.87 39.41
CA ARG A 421 37.75 -5.25 40.32
C ARG A 421 37.72 -6.74 40.64
N THR A 422 38.19 -7.58 39.71
CA THR A 422 38.16 -9.05 39.84
C THR A 422 39.50 -9.64 40.30
N ALA A 423 40.59 -8.88 40.21
CA ALA A 423 41.93 -9.31 40.60
C ALA A 423 42.12 -9.41 42.13
N ASP A 424 43.07 -10.25 42.53
CA ASP A 424 43.51 -10.35 43.92
C ASP A 424 44.11 -9.05 44.45
N ARG A 425 43.87 -8.73 45.72
CA ARG A 425 44.37 -7.51 46.40
C ARG A 425 45.88 -7.30 46.27
N LYS A 426 46.66 -8.37 46.13
CA LYS A 426 48.13 -8.31 45.94
C LYS A 426 48.51 -7.62 44.62
N ASN A 427 47.68 -7.75 43.60
CA ASN A 427 47.94 -7.24 42.25
C ASN A 427 47.31 -5.85 42.02
N TRP A 428 46.52 -5.34 42.95
CA TRP A 428 45.81 -4.06 42.81
C TRP A 428 46.75 -2.88 42.58
N HIS A 429 47.92 -2.86 43.25
CA HIS A 429 48.91 -1.81 43.03
C HIS A 429 49.51 -1.87 41.62
N GLN A 430 49.83 -3.06 41.12
CA GLN A 430 50.40 -3.24 39.79
C GLN A 430 49.40 -2.85 38.69
N ILE A 431 48.20 -3.41 38.73
CA ILE A 431 47.14 -3.16 37.73
C ILE A 431 46.69 -1.69 37.82
N GLY A 432 46.56 -1.14 39.04
CA GLY A 432 46.24 0.27 39.25
C GLY A 432 47.31 1.20 38.67
N ALA A 433 48.59 0.85 38.80
CA ALA A 433 49.69 1.62 38.20
C ALA A 433 49.61 1.57 36.67
N GLU A 434 49.40 0.39 36.09
CA GLU A 434 49.26 0.21 34.64
C GLU A 434 48.10 1.06 34.08
N ILE A 435 46.93 1.02 34.71
CA ILE A 435 45.76 1.82 34.33
C ILE A 435 46.09 3.31 34.38
N PHE A 436 46.71 3.77 35.46
CA PHE A 436 47.02 5.18 35.63
C PHE A 436 48.04 5.68 34.60
N TYR A 437 49.12 4.94 34.38
CA TYR A 437 50.16 5.32 33.42
C TYR A 437 49.70 5.23 31.97
N THR A 438 48.84 4.27 31.64
CA THR A 438 48.32 4.06 30.28
C THR A 438 47.23 5.07 29.93
N PHE A 439 46.27 5.32 30.83
CA PHE A 439 45.05 6.06 30.50
C PHE A 439 44.90 7.44 31.14
N ILE A 440 45.64 7.78 32.22
CA ILE A 440 45.33 8.97 33.06
C ILE A 440 46.50 9.95 33.18
N ARG A 441 47.76 9.46 33.12
CA ARG A 441 48.95 10.30 33.28
C ARG A 441 49.05 11.36 32.19
N ASN A 442 48.90 10.94 30.93
CA ASN A 442 49.07 11.81 29.77
C ASN A 442 48.01 12.90 29.73
N SER A 443 48.41 14.15 29.48
CA SER A 443 47.46 15.28 29.35
C SER A 443 46.61 15.23 28.08
N THR A 444 46.98 14.35 27.15
CA THR A 444 46.28 14.07 25.89
C THR A 444 45.38 12.85 25.99
N SER A 445 45.23 12.25 27.18
CA SER A 445 44.35 11.10 27.36
C SER A 445 42.90 11.46 27.06
N GLU A 446 42.21 10.54 26.38
CA GLU A 446 40.78 10.66 26.10
C GLU A 446 39.95 10.67 27.40
N ILE A 447 40.43 9.99 28.43
CA ILE A 447 39.78 9.91 29.74
C ILE A 447 40.27 11.06 30.62
N LYS A 448 39.32 11.92 31.00
CA LYS A 448 39.56 13.05 31.90
C LYS A 448 39.07 12.74 33.29
N VAL A 449 39.96 12.93 34.25
CA VAL A 449 39.69 12.76 35.67
C VAL A 449 39.89 14.12 36.35
N ASP A 450 39.01 14.46 37.28
CA ASP A 450 39.13 15.69 38.04
C ASP A 450 40.44 15.74 38.84
N LYS A 451 40.95 16.95 39.10
CA LYS A 451 42.26 17.14 39.73
C LYS A 451 42.34 16.53 41.13
N ALA A 452 41.23 16.48 41.87
CA ALA A 452 41.19 15.89 43.20
C ALA A 452 41.26 14.36 43.13
N THR A 453 40.49 13.72 42.25
CA THR A 453 40.58 12.27 42.02
C THR A 453 41.93 11.86 41.46
N LYS A 454 42.50 12.61 40.51
CA LYS A 454 43.86 12.32 40.00
C LYS A 454 44.90 12.30 41.11
N LYS A 455 44.86 13.28 42.04
CA LYS A 455 45.73 13.31 43.22
C LYS A 455 45.51 12.11 44.16
N ARG A 456 44.26 11.66 44.34
CA ARG A 456 43.96 10.46 45.14
C ARG A 456 44.52 9.20 44.50
N MET A 457 44.43 9.08 43.17
CA MET A 457 45.04 7.97 42.43
C MET A 457 46.57 8.00 42.55
N GLU A 458 47.19 9.17 42.42
CA GLU A 458 48.64 9.34 42.63
C GLU A 458 49.07 8.96 44.06
N ALA A 459 48.30 9.35 45.09
CA ALA A 459 48.57 8.98 46.47
C ALA A 459 48.49 7.45 46.69
N PHE A 460 47.46 6.81 46.15
CA PHE A 460 47.29 5.35 46.20
C PHE A 460 48.49 4.60 45.56
N LEU A 461 49.01 5.11 44.44
CA LEU A 461 50.19 4.53 43.79
C LEU A 461 51.48 4.74 44.57
N LEU A 462 51.56 5.82 45.34
CA LEU A 462 52.69 6.13 46.23
C LEU A 462 52.59 5.43 47.60
N GLY A 463 51.53 4.63 47.84
CA GLY A 463 51.28 3.95 49.11
C GLY A 463 50.96 4.91 50.27
N LYS A 464 50.41 6.09 49.98
CA LYS A 464 50.08 7.14 50.94
C LYS A 464 48.60 7.25 51.25
#